data_AF-A0A6G2HI34-F1
#
_entry.id   AF-A0A6G2HI34-F1
#
_cell.length_a   1.000
_cell.length_b   1.000
_cell.length_c   1.000
_cell.angle_alpha   90.00
_cell.angle_beta   90.00
_cell.angle_gamma   90.00
#
_symmetry.space_group_name_H-M   'P 1'
#
loop_
_entity.id
_entity.type
_entity.pdbx_description
1 polymer ?
#
loop_
_entity_poly.entity_id
_entity_poly.type
_entity_poly.pdbx_seq_one_letter_code
_entity_poly.pdbx_strand_id
1 'polypeptide(L)'
;MTMTDVIILDFLHDHDLELSPKPLYRNLVRHGHDIGYSTVRGRVRALEEQDLLQKDDDGYYELTGRGRAYLAGELDAADLE
;
A
#
# COMPACT_ATOMS: atom_id res chain seq x y z
N MET A 1 -4.31 5.84 -9.21
CA MET A 1 -3.58 6.29 -8.00
C MET A 1 -4.34 7.37 -7.23
N THR A 2 -4.35 7.29 -5.89
CA THR A 2 -5.03 8.18 -4.93
C THR A 2 -4.06 8.54 -3.79
N MET A 3 -4.36 9.58 -3.00
CA MET A 3 -3.54 9.93 -1.83
C MET A 3 -3.41 8.77 -0.82
N THR A 4 -4.48 7.99 -0.64
CA THR A 4 -4.47 6.83 0.27
C THR A 4 -3.52 5.74 -0.19
N ASP A 5 -3.29 5.59 -1.49
CA ASP A 5 -2.34 4.60 -2.00
C ASP A 5 -0.91 4.95 -1.63
N VAL A 6 -0.54 6.21 -1.83
CA VAL A 6 0.79 6.71 -1.48
C VAL A 6 1.01 6.48 0.02
N ILE A 7 0.04 6.83 0.85
CA ILE A 7 0.10 6.60 2.30
C ILE A 7 0.30 5.11 2.63
N ILE A 8 -0.41 4.19 1.97
CA ILE A 8 -0.27 2.75 2.22
C ILE A 8 1.12 2.25 1.82
N LEU A 9 1.58 2.60 0.62
CA LEU A 9 2.87 2.19 0.09
C LEU A 9 4.00 2.72 0.97
N ASP A 10 3.97 4.02 1.27
CA ASP A 10 4.95 4.72 2.11
C ASP A 10 5.00 4.10 3.52
N PHE A 11 3.84 3.85 4.13
CA PHE A 11 3.76 3.25 5.46
C PHE A 11 4.37 1.84 5.54
N LEU A 12 4.10 0.99 4.55
CA LEU A 12 4.69 -0.35 4.51
C LEU A 12 6.19 -0.30 4.22
N HIS A 13 6.65 0.68 3.43
CA HIS A 13 8.05 0.85 3.08
C HIS A 13 8.90 1.44 4.22
N ASP A 14 8.48 2.56 4.81
CA ASP A 14 9.21 3.27 5.88
C ASP A 14 9.41 2.37 7.12
N HIS A 15 8.48 1.45 7.36
CA HIS A 15 8.51 0.56 8.50
C HIS A 15 9.00 -0.87 8.18
N ASP A 16 9.31 -1.18 6.91
CA ASP A 16 9.69 -2.52 6.46
C ASP A 16 8.70 -3.61 6.94
N LEU A 17 7.41 -3.41 6.61
CA LEU A 17 6.31 -4.24 7.12
C LEU A 17 5.59 -5.02 6.01
N GLU A 18 5.17 -6.23 6.37
CA GLU A 18 4.11 -6.98 5.70
C GLU A 18 2.86 -6.98 6.59
N LEU A 19 1.70 -6.55 6.08
CA LEU A 19 0.48 -6.46 6.90
C LEU A 19 -0.76 -6.89 6.13
N SER A 20 -1.62 -7.68 6.79
CA SER A 20 -2.99 -7.86 6.29
C SER A 20 -3.81 -6.56 6.42
N PRO A 21 -4.99 -6.45 5.76
CA PRO A 21 -5.74 -5.19 5.69
C PRO A 21 -6.16 -4.62 7.06
N LYS A 22 -6.47 -5.49 8.03
CA LYS A 22 -6.94 -5.10 9.36
C LYS A 22 -5.85 -4.49 10.24
N PRO A 23 -4.67 -5.14 10.42
CA PRO A 23 -3.57 -4.50 11.14
C PRO A 23 -3.03 -3.28 10.41
N LEU A 24 -2.98 -3.27 9.07
CA LEU A 24 -2.60 -2.07 8.31
C LEU A 24 -3.50 -0.87 8.63
N TYR A 25 -4.82 -1.04 8.52
CA TYR A 25 -5.79 0.00 8.90
C TYR A 25 -5.57 0.50 10.33
N ARG A 26 -5.38 -0.41 11.29
CA ARG A 26 -5.17 -0.03 12.70
C ARG A 26 -3.91 0.79 12.89
N ASN A 27 -2.82 0.44 12.21
CA ASN A 27 -1.57 1.18 12.31
C ASN A 27 -1.65 2.54 11.60
N LEU A 28 -2.29 2.63 10.43
CA LEU A 28 -2.53 3.91 9.76
C LEU A 28 -3.31 4.89 10.65
N VAL A 29 -4.40 4.45 11.28
CA VAL A 29 -5.16 5.27 12.23
C VAL A 29 -4.32 5.66 13.45
N ARG A 30 -3.52 4.72 13.98
CA ARG A 30 -2.60 4.98 15.10
C ARG A 30 -1.54 6.03 14.76
N HIS A 31 -1.14 6.12 13.50
CA HIS A 31 -0.17 7.10 12.99
C HIS A 31 -0.84 8.41 12.52
N GLY A 32 -2.13 8.60 12.82
CA GLY A 32 -2.84 9.87 12.60
C GLY A 32 -3.54 9.99 11.24
N HIS A 33 -3.62 8.91 10.46
CA HIS A 33 -4.36 8.92 9.20
C HIS A 33 -5.84 8.60 9.43
N ASP A 34 -6.73 9.54 9.10
CA ASP A 34 -8.18 9.34 9.15
C ASP A 34 -8.68 8.61 7.88
N ILE A 35 -8.47 7.28 7.84
CA ILE A 35 -8.84 6.43 6.70
C ILE A 35 -9.70 5.26 7.20
N GLY A 36 -10.88 5.10 6.61
CA GLY A 36 -11.78 3.99 6.95
C GLY A 36 -11.25 2.62 6.51
N TYR A 37 -11.54 1.57 7.29
CA TYR A 37 -11.13 0.19 6.99
C TYR A 37 -11.56 -0.30 5.60
N SER A 38 -12.80 0.00 5.18
CA SER A 38 -13.30 -0.38 3.85
C SER A 38 -12.47 0.25 2.73
N THR A 39 -12.00 1.49 2.92
CA THR A 39 -11.11 2.17 1.99
C THR A 39 -9.77 1.46 1.93
N VAL A 40 -9.11 1.21 3.08
CA VAL A 40 -7.83 0.48 3.13
C VAL A 40 -7.94 -0.86 2.41
N ARG A 41 -8.98 -1.66 2.72
CA ARG A 41 -9.21 -2.97 2.08
C ARG A 41 -9.40 -2.87 0.55
N GLY A 42 -10.07 -1.83 0.07
CA GLY A 42 -10.23 -1.58 -1.36
C GLY A 42 -8.92 -1.17 -2.02
N ARG A 43 -8.16 -0.28 -1.37
CA ARG A 43 -6.90 0.24 -1.92
C ARG A 43 -5.80 -0.82 -2.00
N VAL A 44 -5.62 -1.67 -0.97
CA VAL A 44 -4.60 -2.74 -1.04
C VAL A 44 -4.85 -3.74 -2.18
N ARG A 45 -6.13 -4.00 -2.52
CA ARG A 45 -6.49 -4.83 -3.68
C ARG A 45 -6.18 -4.13 -4.99
N ALA A 46 -6.57 -2.86 -5.11
CA ALA A 46 -6.25 -2.08 -6.31
C ALA A 46 -4.74 -1.96 -6.54
N LEU A 47 -3.95 -1.83 -5.46
CA LEU A 47 -2.49 -1.80 -5.51
C LEU A 47 -1.88 -3.15 -5.89
N GLU A 48 -2.49 -4.25 -5.46
CA GLU A 48 -2.11 -5.60 -5.88
C GLU A 48 -2.42 -5.84 -7.36
N GLU A 49 -3.59 -5.42 -7.84
CA GLU A 49 -3.96 -5.46 -9.26
C GLU A 49 -3.00 -4.64 -10.15
N GLN A 50 -2.33 -3.64 -9.59
CA GLN A 50 -1.33 -2.81 -10.27
C GLN A 50 0.12 -3.32 -10.08
N ASP A 51 0.32 -4.49 -9.49
CA ASP A 51 1.64 -5.07 -9.17
C ASP A 51 2.50 -4.17 -8.27
N LEU A 52 1.90 -3.26 -7.50
CA LEU A 52 2.61 -2.40 -6.54
C LEU A 52 2.72 -3.04 -5.16
N LEU A 53 1.73 -3.87 -4.82
CA LEU A 53 1.76 -4.77 -3.67
C LEU A 53 1.65 -6.21 -4.16
N GLN A 54 2.22 -7.14 -3.41
CA GLN A 54 1.93 -8.56 -3.55
C GLN A 54 1.23 -9.06 -2.29
N LYS A 55 0.35 -10.05 -2.45
CA LYS A 55 -0.38 -10.67 -1.36
C LYS A 55 0.07 -12.13 -1.22
N ASP A 56 0.54 -12.49 -0.03
CA ASP A 56 0.88 -13.88 0.29
C ASP A 56 -0.36 -14.76 0.56
N ASP A 57 -0.17 -16.09 0.66
CA ASP A 57 -1.20 -17.08 0.96
C ASP A 57 -1.92 -16.78 2.29
N ASP A 58 -1.19 -16.29 3.30
CA ASP A 58 -1.74 -15.86 4.60
C ASP A 58 -2.47 -14.51 4.55
N GLY A 59 -2.43 -13.82 3.41
CA GLY A 59 -3.16 -12.58 3.16
C GLY A 59 -2.52 -11.31 3.70
N TYR A 60 -1.20 -11.35 3.90
CA TYR A 60 -0.36 -10.18 4.15
C TYR A 60 0.01 -9.51 2.83
N TYR A 61 0.08 -8.17 2.87
CA TYR A 61 0.52 -7.37 1.73
C TYR A 61 1.89 -6.76 2.03
N GLU A 62 2.78 -6.82 1.04
CA GLU A 62 4.11 -6.19 1.06
C GLU A 62 4.40 -5.50 -0.30
N LEU A 63 5.38 -4.60 -0.34
CA LEU A 63 5.78 -3.97 -1.60
C LEU A 63 6.47 -4.96 -2.54
N THR A 64 6.09 -4.89 -3.81
CA THR A 64 6.86 -5.53 -4.90
C THR A 64 8.11 -4.72 -5.24
N GLY A 65 8.93 -5.23 -6.16
CA GLY A 65 9.99 -4.44 -6.78
C GLY A 65 9.46 -3.19 -7.50
N ARG A 66 8.32 -3.31 -8.21
CA ARG A 66 7.65 -2.19 -8.90
C ARG A 66 7.13 -1.15 -7.90
N GLY A 67 6.54 -1.58 -6.79
CA GLY A 67 6.07 -0.70 -5.72
C GLY A 67 7.21 0.13 -5.09
N ARG A 68 8.37 -0.49 -4.87
CA ARG A 68 9.57 0.21 -4.38
C ARG A 68 10.11 1.21 -5.39
N ALA A 69 10.22 0.83 -6.67
CA ALA A 69 10.64 1.73 -7.74
C ALA A 69 9.67 2.93 -7.91
N TYR A 70 8.36 2.69 -7.74
CA TYR A 70 7.36 3.74 -7.73
C TYR A 70 7.62 4.78 -6.64
N LEU A 71 7.84 4.34 -5.40
CA LEU A 71 8.13 5.25 -4.29
C LEU A 71 9.46 5.99 -4.43
N ALA A 72 10.47 5.36 -5.04
CA ALA A 72 11.76 5.98 -5.30
C ALA A 72 11.69 7.13 -6.35
N GLY A 73 10.52 7.36 -6.97
CA GLY A 73 10.36 8.31 -8.05
C GLY A 73 11.01 7.84 -9.35
N GLU A 74 11.34 6.55 -9.44
CA GLU A 74 11.91 5.93 -10.64
C GLU A 74 10.82 5.53 -11.65
N LEU A 75 9.54 5.58 -11.25
CA LEU A 75 8.39 5.47 -12.14
C LEU A 75 7.66 6.81 -12.19
N ASP A 76 7.50 7.34 -13.40
CA ASP A 76 6.73 8.56 -13.62
C ASP A 76 5.25 8.27 -13.32
N ALA A 77 4.55 9.20 -12.67
CA ALA A 77 3.14 9.01 -12.29
C ALA A 77 2.22 8.77 -13.52
N ALA A 78 2.72 9.06 -14.71
CA ALA A 78 2.10 8.78 -16.00
C ALA A 78 2.14 7.30 -16.44
N ASP A 79 2.96 6.43 -15.82
CA ASP A 79 3.08 5.00 -16.18
C ASP A 79 2.06 4.10 -15.44
N LEU A 80 1.26 4.70 -14.55
CA LEU A 80 0.19 4.02 -13.79
C LEU A 80 -1.20 4.42 -14.29
N GLU A 81 -1.48 4.13 -15.56
CA GLU A 81 -2.84 4.22 -16.15
C GLU A 81 -3.75 3.06 -15.71
#